data_AF-R4G877-F1
#
_entry.id   AF-R4G877-F1
#
_cell.length_a   1.000
_cell.length_b   1.000
_cell.length_c   1.000
_cell.angle_alpha   90.00
_cell.angle_beta   90.00
_cell.angle_gamma   90.00
#
_symmetry.space_group_name_H-M   'P 1'
#
loop_
_entity.id
_entity.type
_entity.pdbx_description
1 polymer ?
#
loop_
_entity_poly.entity_id
_entity_poly.type
_entity_poly.pdbx_seq_one_letter_code
_entity_poly.pdbx_strand_id
1 'polypeptide(L)'
;MDLSKVKNDEKLRLCQWYFKAGFALLPFVWFVNSIWFFNEAFRKPPYEEQKLIRKYVTLSAIGAFIWTIIISVWIYIFQTNRVAWGEVGDYISCLIPTGRA
;
A
#
# COMPACT_ATOMS: atom_id res chain seq x y z
N MET A 1 17.45 5.19 -4.35
CA MET A 1 18.43 4.93 -3.29
C MET A 1 18.89 3.49 -3.43
N ASP A 2 20.20 3.24 -3.46
CA ASP A 2 20.75 1.91 -3.69
C ASP A 2 20.85 1.13 -2.37
N LEU A 3 20.03 0.08 -2.21
CA LEU A 3 20.01 -0.76 -1.00
C LEU A 3 21.32 -1.53 -0.80
N SER A 4 22.14 -1.70 -1.84
CA SER A 4 23.42 -2.41 -1.71
C SER A 4 24.44 -1.63 -0.87
N LYS A 5 24.31 -0.30 -0.80
CA LYS A 5 25.24 0.60 -0.09
C LYS A 5 24.83 0.89 1.35
N VAL A 6 23.67 0.41 1.79
CA VAL A 6 23.09 0.66 3.11
C VAL A 6 23.46 -0.48 4.06
N LYS A 7 23.83 -0.16 5.31
CA LYS A 7 24.09 -1.18 6.35
C LYS A 7 22.81 -1.95 6.67
N ASN A 8 22.93 -3.20 7.13
CA ASN A 8 21.75 -4.04 7.38
C ASN A 8 20.81 -3.41 8.42
N ASP A 9 21.34 -2.89 9.53
CA ASP A 9 20.53 -2.27 10.59
C ASP A 9 19.72 -1.06 10.10
N GLU A 10 20.30 -0.29 9.16
CA GLU A 10 19.62 0.84 8.53
C GLU A 10 18.51 0.38 7.59
N LYS A 11 18.67 -0.76 6.89
CA LYS A 11 17.59 -1.36 6.07
C LYS A 11 16.43 -1.79 6.95
N LEU A 12 16.69 -2.40 8.10
CA LEU A 12 15.65 -2.79 9.04
C LEU A 12 14.89 -1.54 9.54
N ARG A 13 15.61 -0.50 9.97
CA ARG A 13 15.00 0.76 10.42
C ARG A 13 14.15 1.40 9.31
N LEU A 14 14.64 1.40 8.08
CA LEU A 14 13.93 1.95 6.92
C LEU A 14 12.65 1.16 6.65
N CYS A 15 12.71 -0.18 6.61
CA CYS A 15 11.55 -1.05 6.43
C CYS A 15 10.48 -0.83 7.52
N GLN A 16 10.90 -0.71 8.78
CA GLN A 16 9.98 -0.39 9.89
C GLN A 16 9.32 0.98 9.74
N TRP A 17 10.08 1.99 9.29
CA TRP A 17 9.55 3.33 9.12
C TRP A 17 8.53 3.39 7.97
N TYR A 18 8.83 2.75 6.84
CA TYR A 18 7.88 2.62 5.73
C TYR A 18 6.62 1.85 6.14
N PHE A 19 6.76 0.79 6.93
CA PHE A 19 5.61 0.07 7.48
C PHE A 19 4.76 0.96 8.39
N LYS A 20 5.37 1.75 9.28
CA LYS A 20 4.65 2.70 10.14
C LYS A 20 3.97 3.81 9.34
N ALA A 21 4.66 4.36 8.33
CA ALA A 21 4.13 5.39 7.46
C ALA A 21 2.89 4.94 6.68
N GLY A 22 2.81 3.67 6.29
CA GLY A 22 1.62 3.13 5.61
C GLY A 22 0.34 3.16 6.44
N PHE A 23 0.43 3.21 7.78
CA PHE A 23 -0.77 3.38 8.64
C PHE A 23 -1.41 4.77 8.52
N ALA A 24 -0.72 5.76 7.95
CA ALA A 24 -1.28 7.09 7.67
C ALA A 24 -2.19 7.09 6.42
N LEU A 25 -2.94 6.01 6.18
CA LEU A 25 -3.80 5.80 4.99
C LEU A 25 -3.03 5.82 3.66
N LEU A 26 -1.79 5.32 3.67
CA LEU A 26 -0.89 5.33 2.52
C LEU A 26 -0.61 3.89 2.02
N PRO A 27 -1.58 3.21 1.38
CA PRO A 27 -1.39 1.84 0.94
C PRO A 27 -0.29 1.68 -0.12
N PHE A 28 -0.04 2.73 -0.90
CA PHE A 28 1.04 2.74 -1.89
C PHE A 28 2.42 2.67 -1.23
N VAL A 29 2.59 3.23 -0.03
CA VAL A 29 3.85 3.14 0.72
C VAL A 29 4.11 1.69 1.16
N TRP A 30 3.08 0.98 1.64
CA TRP A 30 3.18 -0.44 1.94
C TRP A 30 3.54 -1.27 0.71
N PHE A 31 2.93 -0.97 -0.45
CA PHE A 31 3.25 -1.64 -1.71
C PHE A 31 4.71 -1.44 -2.13
N VAL A 32 5.21 -0.20 -2.10
CA VAL A 32 6.60 0.13 -2.40
C VAL A 32 7.55 -0.57 -1.42
N ASN A 33 7.24 -0.56 -0.13
CA ASN A 33 8.02 -1.25 0.90
C ASN A 33 8.14 -2.75 0.59
N SER A 34 7.02 -3.39 0.21
CA SER A 34 7.00 -4.81 -0.11
C SER A 34 7.86 -5.15 -1.33
N ILE A 35 7.77 -4.39 -2.43
CA ILE A 35 8.56 -4.66 -3.65
C ILE A 35 10.05 -4.36 -3.43
N TRP A 36 10.36 -3.22 -2.81
CA TRP A 36 11.73 -2.74 -2.69
C TRP A 36 12.57 -3.64 -1.78
N PHE A 37 12.00 -4.09 -0.66
CA PHE A 37 12.65 -5.01 0.27
C PHE A 37 12.42 -6.50 -0.07
N PHE A 38 11.64 -6.84 -1.10
CA PHE A 38 11.39 -8.23 -1.51
C PHE A 38 12.69 -8.98 -1.82
N ASN A 39 13.59 -8.36 -2.58
CA ASN A 39 14.88 -8.95 -2.93
C ASN A 39 15.75 -9.17 -1.69
N GLU A 40 15.76 -8.22 -0.76
CA GLU A 40 16.53 -8.31 0.49
C GLU A 40 15.97 -9.39 1.43
N ALA A 41 14.64 -9.51 1.45
CA ALA A 41 13.91 -10.48 2.25
C ALA A 41 14.10 -11.90 1.70
N PHE A 42 13.89 -12.15 0.41
CA PHE A 42 13.76 -13.51 -0.13
C PHE A 42 14.94 -13.98 -1.00
N ARG A 43 15.69 -13.08 -1.65
CA ARG A 43 16.75 -13.47 -2.61
C ARG A 43 18.17 -13.48 -2.02
N LYS A 44 18.44 -12.69 -0.97
CA LYS A 44 19.78 -12.61 -0.37
C LYS A 44 20.07 -13.73 0.62
N PRO A 45 21.37 -14.09 0.83
CA PRO A 45 21.80 -15.06 1.84
C PRO A 45 21.30 -14.67 3.25
N PRO A 46 21.12 -15.64 4.14
CA PRO A 46 20.61 -15.38 5.48
C PRO A 46 21.56 -14.50 6.32
N TYR A 47 20.99 -13.46 6.92
CA TYR A 47 21.61 -12.58 7.92
C TYR A 47 20.63 -12.35 9.09
N GLU A 48 21.12 -11.97 10.27
CA GLU A 48 20.31 -11.92 11.51
C GLU A 48 18.99 -11.16 11.36
N GLU A 49 19.02 -9.95 10.79
CA GLU A 49 17.85 -9.08 10.70
C GLU A 49 16.87 -9.46 9.57
N GLN A 50 17.25 -10.38 8.69
CA GLN A 50 16.44 -10.78 7.53
C GLN A 50 15.07 -11.32 7.95
N LYS A 51 15.00 -12.04 9.09
CA LYS A 51 13.74 -12.57 9.62
C LYS A 51 12.74 -11.47 9.97
N LEU A 52 13.22 -10.36 10.55
CA LEU A 52 12.39 -9.22 10.88
C LEU A 52 11.94 -8.49 9.61
N ILE A 53 12.86 -8.26 8.67
CA ILE A 53 12.54 -7.63 7.38
C ILE A 53 11.49 -8.45 6.63
N ARG A 54 11.62 -9.79 6.56
CA ARG A 54 10.60 -10.68 5.99
C ARG A 54 9.23 -10.47 6.62
N LYS A 55 9.16 -10.42 7.96
CA LYS A 55 7.90 -10.21 8.68
C LYS A 55 7.25 -8.88 8.28
N TYR A 56 8.01 -7.78 8.28
CA TYR A 56 7.47 -6.46 7.92
C TYR A 56 7.09 -6.35 6.44
N VAL A 57 7.85 -6.98 5.54
CA VAL A 57 7.54 -7.03 4.10
C VAL A 57 6.23 -7.77 3.84
N THR A 58 6.03 -8.93 4.49
CA THR A 58 4.79 -9.72 4.38
C THR A 58 3.61 -8.97 4.97
N LEU A 59 3.75 -8.35 6.15
CA LEU A 59 2.69 -7.54 6.75
C LEU A 59 2.33 -6.33 5.89
N SER A 60 3.32 -5.65 5.32
CA SER A 60 3.10 -4.55 4.37
C SER A 60 2.34 -5.03 3.13
N ALA A 61 2.68 -6.21 2.60
CA ALA A 61 2.02 -6.76 1.41
C ALA A 61 0.55 -7.08 1.69
N ILE A 62 0.26 -7.68 2.85
CA ILE A 62 -1.10 -7.95 3.32
C ILE A 62 -1.87 -6.64 3.50
N GLY A 63 -1.27 -5.64 4.14
CA GLY A 63 -1.88 -4.33 4.33
C GLY A 63 -2.23 -3.65 3.01
N ALA A 64 -1.31 -3.66 2.05
CA ALA A 64 -1.54 -3.10 0.71
C ALA A 64 -2.66 -3.84 -0.03
N PHE A 65 -2.71 -5.17 0.08
CA PHE A 65 -3.76 -5.99 -0.53
C PHE A 65 -5.14 -5.70 0.07
N ILE A 66 -5.24 -5.62 1.40
CA ILE A 66 -6.48 -5.27 2.10
C ILE A 66 -6.98 -3.90 1.65
N TRP A 67 -6.10 -2.89 1.61
CA TRP A 67 -6.48 -1.56 1.12
C TRP A 67 -6.92 -1.54 -0.33
N THR A 68 -6.28 -2.35 -1.17
CA THR A 68 -6.66 -2.48 -2.58
C THR A 68 -8.09 -3.02 -2.69
N ILE A 69 -8.45 -4.01 -1.88
CA ILE A 69 -9.83 -4.53 -1.80
C ILE A 69 -10.79 -3.46 -1.31
N ILE A 70 -10.48 -2.77 -0.20
CA ILE A 70 -11.33 -1.72 0.36
C ILE A 70 -11.62 -0.63 -0.67
N ILE A 71 -10.58 -0.11 -1.33
CA ILE A 71 -10.72 0.93 -2.36
C ILE A 71 -11.51 0.41 -3.56
N SER A 72 -11.25 -0.82 -4.01
CA SER A 72 -11.97 -1.42 -5.14
C SER A 72 -13.47 -1.60 -4.84
N VAL A 73 -13.80 -2.08 -3.63
CA VAL A 73 -15.19 -2.22 -3.18
C VAL A 73 -15.87 -0.87 -3.08
N TRP A 74 -15.19 0.14 -2.53
CA TRP A 74 -15.72 1.51 -2.47
C TRP A 74 -15.99 2.07 -3.87
N ILE A 75 -15.04 1.93 -4.80
CA ILE A 75 -15.21 2.36 -6.19
C ILE A 75 -16.39 1.63 -6.83
N TYR A 76 -16.51 0.31 -6.64
CA TYR A 76 -17.60 -0.47 -7.20
C TYR A 76 -18.97 -0.01 -6.68
N ILE A 77 -19.11 0.19 -5.36
CA ILE A 77 -20.34 0.68 -4.74
C ILE A 77 -20.68 2.08 -5.26
N PHE A 78 -19.68 2.97 -5.28
CA PHE A 78 -19.84 4.33 -5.75
C PHE A 78 -20.30 4.37 -7.20
N GLN A 79 -19.61 3.68 -8.11
CA GLN A 79 -19.95 3.65 -9.53
C GLN A 79 -21.35 3.06 -9.79
N THR A 80 -21.76 2.05 -9.00
CA THR A 80 -23.08 1.40 -9.17
C THR A 80 -24.22 2.23 -8.60
N ASN A 81 -24.00 2.92 -7.48
CA ASN A 81 -25.07 3.60 -6.74
C ASN A 81 -25.02 5.14 -6.84
N ARG A 82 -24.02 5.75 -7.49
CA ARG A 82 -23.87 7.21 -7.59
C ARG A 82 -25.16 7.89 -8.03
N VAL A 83 -25.79 7.39 -9.11
CA VAL A 83 -27.04 7.94 -9.65
C VAL A 83 -28.19 7.82 -8.65
N ALA A 84 -28.27 6.67 -7.97
CA ALA A 84 -29.31 6.42 -6.97
C ALA A 84 -29.15 7.29 -5.71
N TRP A 85 -27.95 7.79 -5.43
CA TRP A 85 -27.67 8.69 -4.31
C TRP A 85 -28.06 10.15 -4.58
N GLY A 86 -28.44 10.49 -5.82
CA GLY A 86 -28.90 11.83 -6.19
C GLY A 86 -27.89 12.93 -5.82
N GLU A 87 -28.37 13.98 -5.15
CA GLU A 87 -27.54 15.13 -4.74
C GLU A 87 -26.31 14.72 -3.94
N VAL A 88 -26.42 13.74 -3.04
CA VAL A 88 -25.29 13.25 -2.24
C VAL A 88 -24.20 12.65 -3.12
N GLY A 89 -24.61 11.90 -4.15
CA GLY A 89 -23.72 11.33 -5.16
C GLY A 89 -22.96 12.41 -5.93
N ASP A 90 -23.62 13.53 -6.24
CA ASP A 90 -23.01 14.66 -6.95
C ASP A 90 -22.08 15.47 -6.03
N TYR A 91 -22.43 15.68 -4.76
CA TYR A 91 -21.58 16.41 -3.80
C TYR A 91 -20.22 15.75 -3.57
N ILE A 92 -20.17 14.41 -3.55
CA ILE A 92 -18.93 13.65 -3.34
C ILE A 92 -18.25 13.28 -4.67
N SER A 93 -18.86 13.62 -5.81
CA SER A 93 -18.27 13.44 -7.13
C SER A 93 -17.29 14.58 -7.43
N CYS A 94 -15.99 14.26 -7.49
CA CYS A 94 -14.99 15.22 -7.95
C CYS A 94 -15.07 15.45 -9.48
N LEU A 95 -15.52 14.44 -10.22
CA LEU A 95 -15.67 14.47 -11.67
C LEU A 95 -17.04 13.90 -12.05
N ILE A 96 -17.88 14.73 -12.66
CA ILE A 96 -19.20 14.33 -13.14
C ILE A 96 -19.10 14.03 -14.64
N PRO A 97 -19.44 12.82 -15.10
CA PRO A 97 -19.39 12.49 -16.52
C PRO A 97 -20.49 13.28 -17.26
N THR A 98 -20.09 14.10 -18.24
CA THR A 98 -21.02 14.94 -19.01
C THR A 98 -21.90 14.16 -20.01
N GLY A 99 -21.55 12.90 -20.29
CA GLY A 99 -22.21 12.06 -21.31
C GLY A 99 -23.09 10.92 -20.77
N ARG A 100 -23.20 10.74 -19.44
CA ARG A 100 -24.06 9.73 -18.83
C ARG A 100 -24.69 10.29 -17.55
N ALA A 101 -26.02 10.28 -17.51
CA ALA A 101 -26.81 10.59 -16.31
C ALA A 101 -26.50 9.60 -15.19
#